data_AF-A0A1I7GPJ3-F1
#
_entry.id   AF-A0A1I7GPJ3-F1
#
_cell.length_a   1.000
_cell.length_b   1.000
_cell.length_c   1.000
_cell.angle_alpha   90.00
_cell.angle_beta   90.00
_cell.angle_gamma   90.00
#
_symmetry.space_group_name_H-M   'P 1'
#
loop_
_entity.id
_entity.type
_entity.pdbx_description
1 polymer ?
#
loop_
_entity_poly.entity_id
_entity_poly.type
_entity_poly.pdbx_seq_one_letter_code
_entity_poly.pdbx_strand_id
1 'polypeptide(L)'
;MGNEAQNTTSTPPFHCQNNYSSVYETGQLRRAKMHAAHLIGHFGSNKNLPTALLQLLETSIILKTTDSKVLAHRLKRKQAAIHADLQKICHFLTKEPG
;
A
#
# COMPACT_ATOMS: atom_id res chain seq x y z
N MET A 1 3.66 -4.68 -65.55
CA MET A 1 4.05 -5.66 -64.53
C MET A 1 4.19 -4.92 -63.22
N GLY A 2 3.16 -4.96 -62.39
CA GLY A 2 3.15 -4.32 -61.08
C GLY A 2 2.55 -5.31 -60.09
N ASN A 3 3.28 -5.66 -59.05
CA ASN A 3 2.82 -6.54 -58.00
C ASN A 3 3.54 -6.16 -56.71
N GLU A 4 3.00 -5.13 -56.06
CA GLU A 4 3.33 -4.70 -54.70
C GLU A 4 2.28 -5.23 -53.71
N ALA A 5 2.81 -5.96 -52.73
CA ALA A 5 2.40 -6.08 -51.33
C ALA A 5 0.91 -6.22 -50.97
N GLN A 6 0.52 -7.41 -50.50
CA GLN A 6 -0.43 -7.57 -49.39
C GLN A 6 0.01 -8.73 -48.48
N ASN A 7 0.86 -8.44 -47.49
CA ASN A 7 1.01 -9.27 -46.30
C ASN A 7 -0.07 -8.83 -45.30
N THR A 8 -1.15 -9.59 -45.18
CA THR A 8 -2.14 -9.45 -44.12
C THR A 8 -1.83 -10.45 -43.01
N THR A 9 -0.82 -10.16 -42.20
CA THR A 9 -0.66 -10.78 -40.89
C THR A 9 -1.78 -10.25 -40.00
N SER A 10 -2.87 -11.03 -39.90
CA SER A 10 -3.97 -10.81 -38.98
C SER A 10 -3.49 -11.00 -37.55
N THR A 11 -3.11 -9.92 -36.89
CA THR A 11 -2.95 -9.90 -35.43
C THR A 11 -4.33 -10.06 -34.79
N PRO A 12 -4.61 -11.13 -34.03
CA PRO A 12 -5.83 -11.15 -33.23
C PRO A 12 -5.70 -10.07 -32.14
N PRO A 13 -6.76 -9.28 -31.89
CA PRO A 13 -6.73 -8.28 -30.84
C PRO A 13 -6.63 -9.00 -29.50
N PHE A 14 -5.59 -8.68 -28.73
CA PHE A 14 -5.46 -9.15 -27.36
C PHE A 14 -6.62 -8.59 -26.54
N HIS A 15 -7.65 -9.42 -26.37
CA HIS A 15 -8.72 -9.20 -25.40
C HIS A 15 -8.15 -9.47 -24.01
N CYS A 16 -7.43 -8.49 -23.44
CA CYS A 16 -6.95 -8.54 -22.06
C CYS A 16 -8.11 -8.27 -21.10
N GLN A 17 -8.93 -9.31 -20.90
CA GLN A 17 -10.04 -9.35 -19.98
C GLN A 17 -9.55 -9.26 -18.52
N ASN A 18 -9.80 -8.12 -17.87
CA ASN A 18 -10.08 -7.85 -16.44
C ASN A 18 -9.20 -8.43 -15.30
N ASN A 19 -8.39 -9.46 -15.52
CA ASN A 19 -7.61 -10.17 -14.48
C ASN A 19 -6.26 -9.51 -14.18
N TYR A 20 -5.70 -8.75 -15.13
CA TYR A 20 -4.46 -8.01 -14.92
C TYR A 20 -4.58 -6.98 -13.79
N SER A 21 -5.75 -6.36 -13.65
CA SER A 21 -6.01 -5.38 -12.59
C SER A 21 -5.94 -6.03 -11.20
N SER A 22 -6.64 -7.15 -10.99
CA SER A 22 -6.64 -7.85 -9.69
C SER A 22 -5.25 -8.36 -9.28
N VAL A 23 -4.50 -8.93 -10.22
CA VAL A 23 -3.13 -9.42 -9.97
C VAL A 23 -2.17 -8.26 -9.69
N TYR A 24 -2.30 -7.16 -10.44
CA TYR A 24 -1.51 -5.95 -10.23
C TYR A 24 -1.78 -5.32 -8.86
N GLU A 25 -3.05 -5.16 -8.48
CA GLU A 25 -3.48 -4.68 -7.16
C GLU A 25 -2.98 -5.60 -6.03
N THR A 26 -3.05 -6.92 -6.22
CA THR A 26 -2.51 -7.90 -5.26
C THR A 26 -1.00 -7.75 -5.10
N GLY A 27 -0.27 -7.52 -6.20
CA GLY A 27 1.16 -7.25 -6.18
C GLY A 27 1.52 -5.95 -5.46
N GLN A 28 0.73 -4.90 -5.64
CA GLN A 28 0.88 -3.61 -4.96
C GLN A 28 0.64 -3.75 -3.45
N LEU A 29 -0.40 -4.48 -3.06
CA LEU A 29 -0.68 -4.77 -1.66
C LEU A 29 0.47 -5.55 -1.01
N ARG A 30 0.99 -6.57 -1.69
CA ARG A 30 2.14 -7.35 -1.21
C ARG A 30 3.36 -6.45 -0.98
N ARG A 31 3.67 -5.57 -1.94
CA ARG A 31 4.79 -4.61 -1.82
C ARG A 31 4.56 -3.63 -0.66
N ALA A 32 3.36 -3.06 -0.53
CA ALA A 32 3.04 -2.14 0.55
C ALA A 32 3.18 -2.78 1.94
N LYS A 33 2.74 -4.03 2.09
CA LYS A 33 2.94 -4.82 3.32
C LYS A 33 4.41 -5.08 3.61
N MET A 34 5.19 -5.46 2.60
CA MET A 34 6.63 -5.65 2.75
C MET A 34 7.33 -4.35 3.17
N HIS A 35 6.97 -3.21 2.59
CA HIS A 35 7.50 -1.91 3.00
C HIS A 35 7.12 -1.56 4.44
N ALA A 36 5.87 -1.81 4.85
CA ALA A 36 5.45 -1.60 6.22
C ALA A 36 6.23 -2.49 7.20
N ALA A 37 6.36 -3.79 6.90
CA ALA A 37 7.13 -4.73 7.73
C ALA A 37 8.60 -4.35 7.82
N HIS A 38 9.22 -3.92 6.71
CA HIS A 38 10.60 -3.45 6.70
C HIS A 38 10.77 -2.19 7.55
N LEU A 39 9.86 -1.23 7.42
CA LEU A 39 9.86 0.00 8.21
C LEU A 39 9.70 -0.31 9.72
N ILE A 40 8.78 -1.20 10.07
CA ILE A 40 8.56 -1.67 11.45
C ILE A 40 9.80 -2.39 12.00
N GLY A 41 10.44 -3.25 11.20
CA GLY A 41 11.67 -3.94 11.57
C GLY A 41 12.86 -3.00 11.74
N HIS A 42 12.93 -1.92 10.96
CA HIS A 42 13.97 -0.89 11.06
C HIS A 42 13.88 -0.09 12.37
N PHE A 43 12.69 0.07 12.96
CA PHE A 43 12.53 0.72 14.28
C PHE A 43 13.09 -0.07 15.46
N GLY A 44 13.70 -1.23 15.20
CA GLY A 44 14.59 -1.90 16.15
C GLY A 44 13.85 -2.65 17.25
N SER A 45 14.43 -3.78 17.61
CA SER A 45 14.08 -4.74 18.67
C SER A 45 13.84 -4.17 20.08
N ASN A 46 13.87 -2.85 20.27
CA ASN A 46 13.91 -2.19 21.58
C ASN A 46 12.63 -1.42 21.93
N LYS A 47 11.71 -1.20 20.98
CA LYS A 47 10.47 -0.44 21.22
C LYS A 47 9.29 -1.19 20.64
N ASN A 48 8.67 -2.04 21.46
CA ASN A 48 7.43 -2.74 21.11
C ASN A 48 6.31 -1.72 20.90
N LEU A 49 6.19 -1.20 19.68
CA LEU A 49 5.04 -0.39 19.30
C LEU A 49 3.79 -1.24 19.51
N PRO A 50 2.78 -0.77 20.25
CA PRO A 50 1.55 -1.54 20.46
C PRO A 50 0.97 -2.04 19.14
N THR A 51 0.46 -3.27 19.12
CA THR A 51 -0.11 -3.91 17.91
C THR A 51 -1.12 -3.02 17.20
N ALA A 52 -1.95 -2.28 17.96
CA ALA A 52 -2.93 -1.34 17.40
C ALA A 52 -2.29 -0.15 16.64
N LEU A 53 -1.11 0.32 17.06
CA LEU A 53 -0.34 1.35 16.35
C LEU A 53 0.35 0.78 15.11
N LEU A 54 0.84 -0.46 15.18
CA LEU A 54 1.42 -1.16 14.02
C LEU A 54 0.37 -1.37 12.93
N GLN A 55 -0.83 -1.84 13.30
CA GLN A 55 -1.95 -2.00 12.37
C GLN A 55 -2.38 -0.67 11.75
N LEU A 56 -2.37 0.41 12.53
CA LEU A 56 -2.66 1.76 12.02
C LEU A 56 -1.61 2.22 11.01
N LEU A 57 -0.33 2.04 11.31
CA LEU A 57 0.79 2.38 10.44
C LEU A 57 0.80 1.54 9.15
N GLU A 58 0.57 0.23 9.25
CA GLU A 58 0.46 -0.65 8.09
C GLU A 58 -0.70 -0.20 7.19
N THR A 59 -1.86 0.08 7.78
CA THR A 59 -3.05 0.51 7.03
C THR A 59 -2.85 1.88 6.37
N SER A 60 -2.19 2.83 7.04
CA SER A 60 -1.89 4.14 6.46
C SER A 60 -0.92 4.04 5.28
N ILE A 61 0.07 3.15 5.35
CA ILE A 61 1.01 2.89 4.25
C ILE A 61 0.32 2.21 3.08
N ILE A 62 -0.47 1.16 3.32
CA ILE A 62 -1.20 0.43 2.27
C ILE A 62 -2.15 1.36 1.51
N LEU A 63 -2.90 2.19 2.24
CA LEU A 63 -3.85 3.13 1.65
C LEU A 63 -3.20 4.45 1.22
N LYS A 64 -1.91 4.64 1.50
CA LYS A 64 -1.15 5.88 1.27
C LYS A 64 -1.90 7.12 1.78
N THR A 65 -2.43 7.04 2.99
CA THR A 65 -3.23 8.13 3.59
C THR A 65 -3.01 8.27 5.08
N THR A 66 -3.03 9.51 5.56
CA THR A 66 -3.06 9.87 6.98
C THR A 66 -4.42 10.43 7.41
N ASP A 67 -5.43 10.41 6.52
CA ASP A 67 -6.77 10.89 6.82
C ASP A 67 -7.41 10.02 7.92
N SER A 68 -7.56 10.63 9.09
CA SER A 68 -8.13 9.98 10.27
C SER A 68 -9.54 9.44 10.04
N LYS A 69 -10.36 10.04 9.17
CA LYS A 69 -11.72 9.57 8.85
C LYS A 69 -11.68 8.31 8.00
N VAL A 70 -10.83 8.28 6.97
CA VAL A 70 -10.64 7.11 6.11
C VAL A 70 -10.09 5.95 6.92
N LEU A 71 -9.09 6.20 7.76
CA LEU A 71 -8.46 5.19 8.61
C LEU A 71 -9.42 4.70 9.71
N ALA A 72 -10.21 5.58 10.32
CA ALA A 72 -11.26 5.22 11.28
C ALA A 72 -12.28 4.26 10.68
N HIS A 73 -12.78 4.57 9.48
CA HIS A 73 -13.71 3.72 8.76
C HIS A 73 -13.09 2.34 8.45
N ARG A 74 -11.85 2.32 7.94
CA ARG A 74 -11.15 1.09 7.55
C ARG A 74 -10.81 0.20 8.74
N LEU A 75 -10.38 0.79 9.86
CA LEU A 75 -10.01 0.06 11.08
C LEU A 75 -11.20 -0.18 12.02
N LYS A 76 -12.38 0.35 11.71
CA LYS A 76 -13.57 0.32 12.57
C LYS A 76 -13.29 0.88 13.98
N ARG A 77 -12.51 1.97 14.04
CA ARG A 77 -12.11 2.67 15.29
C ARG A 77 -12.67 4.09 15.29
N LYS A 78 -12.79 4.71 16.48
CA LYS A 78 -13.20 6.12 16.59
C LYS A 78 -12.12 7.04 15.97
N GLN A 79 -12.55 8.04 15.20
CA GLN A 79 -11.66 8.99 14.54
C GLN A 79 -10.73 9.73 15.53
N ALA A 80 -11.27 10.16 16.68
CA ALA A 80 -10.46 10.81 17.72
C ALA A 80 -9.32 9.90 18.24
N ALA A 81 -9.59 8.60 18.38
CA ALA A 81 -8.56 7.64 18.80
C ALA A 81 -7.51 7.42 17.71
N ILE A 82 -7.91 7.38 16.44
CA ILE A 82 -6.99 7.31 15.30
C ILE A 82 -6.08 8.53 15.26
N HIS A 83 -6.62 9.73 15.47
CA HIS A 83 -5.83 10.94 15.48
C HIS A 83 -4.76 10.93 16.60
N ALA A 84 -5.16 10.58 17.83
CA ALA A 84 -4.23 10.47 18.94
C ALA A 84 -3.14 9.41 18.69
N ASP A 85 -3.50 8.28 18.07
CA ASP A 85 -2.57 7.22 17.75
C ASP A 85 -1.61 7.59 16.60
N LEU A 86 -2.07 8.33 15.58
CA LEU A 86 -1.19 8.90 14.55
C LEU A 86 -0.17 9.85 15.17
N GLN A 87 -0.57 10.69 16.13
CA GLN A 87 0.36 11.57 16.83
C GLN A 87 1.41 10.78 17.62
N LYS A 88 1.03 9.69 18.29
CA LYS A 88 1.99 8.80 18.97
C LYS A 88 2.97 8.21 17.97
N ILE A 89 2.48 7.70 16.83
CA ILE A 89 3.34 7.17 15.76
C ILE A 89 4.32 8.24 15.30
N CYS A 90 3.86 9.45 14.96
CA CYS A 90 4.75 10.55 14.58
C CYS A 90 5.80 10.85 15.65
N HIS A 91 5.41 10.88 16.93
CA HIS A 91 6.35 11.09 18.04
C HIS A 91 7.39 9.97 18.17
N PHE A 92 7.00 8.71 17.91
CA PHE A 92 7.93 7.60 17.87
C PHE A 92 8.91 7.73 16.69
N LEU A 93 8.41 8.13 15.51
CA LEU A 93 9.21 8.30 14.29
C LEU A 93 10.22 9.44 14.40
N THR A 94 9.89 10.53 15.11
CA THR A 94 10.78 11.69 15.28
C THR A 94 11.82 11.53 16.39
N LYS A 95 11.73 10.45 17.18
CA LYS A 95 12.64 10.16 18.30
C LYS A 95 13.76 9.16 18.00
N GLU A 96 13.93 8.75 16.76
CA GLU A 96 15.15 8.03 16.33
C GLU A 96 16.28 9.06 16.08
N PRO A 97 17.36 9.06 16.89
CA PRO A 97 18.57 9.79 16.51
C PRO A 97 19.23 9.02 15.36
N GLY A 98 19.47 9.72 14.25
CA GLY A 98 20.23 9.18 13.12
C GLY A 98 21.67 8.82 13.47
#